data_AF-U7QYV7-F1
#
_entry.id   AF-U7QYV7-F1
#
_cell.length_a   1.000
_cell.length_b   1.000
_cell.length_c   1.000
_cell.angle_alpha   90.00
_cell.angle_beta   90.00
_cell.angle_gamma   90.00
#
_symmetry.space_group_name_H-M   'P 1'
#
loop_
_entity.id
_entity.type
_entity.pdbx_description
1 polymer ?
#
loop_
_entity_poly.entity_id
_entity_poly.type
_entity_poly.pdbx_seq_one_letter_code
_entity_poly.pdbx_strand_id
1 'polypeptide(L)'
;MKYFLILLLVLVIFVISVTLGANNDQIVTFNYLIAKGNYSVSTLLAVLFASGFVLGWVICGLFYLRTRLSLGRAERKIKRLEAQLEQPAEPPVTHSPPVFSKE
;
A
#
# COMPACT_ATOMS: atom_id res chain seq x y z
N MET A 1 14.98 -7.17 -11.30
CA MET A 1 14.58 -8.30 -12.17
C MET A 1 13.48 -9.19 -11.58
N LYS A 2 13.55 -9.64 -10.31
CA LYS A 2 12.54 -10.54 -9.71
C LYS A 2 11.10 -10.02 -9.81
N TYR A 3 10.85 -8.76 -9.45
CA TYR A 3 9.51 -8.15 -9.51
C TYR A 3 8.98 -7.98 -10.94
N PHE A 4 9.88 -7.74 -11.91
CA PHE A 4 9.50 -7.64 -13.31
C PHE A 4 9.03 -8.99 -13.87
N LEU A 5 9.73 -10.07 -13.51
CA LEU A 5 9.38 -11.42 -13.93
C LEU A 5 8.05 -11.89 -13.29
N ILE A 6 7.82 -11.55 -12.02
CA ILE A 6 6.55 -11.80 -11.34
C ILE A 6 5.41 -11.01 -12.00
N LEU A 7 5.64 -9.74 -12.34
CA LEU A 7 4.64 -8.91 -13.03
C LEU A 7 4.29 -9.48 -14.41
N LEU A 8 5.29 -9.90 -15.19
CA LEU A 8 5.08 -10.54 -16.49
C LEU A 8 4.27 -11.83 -16.35
N LEU A 9 4.60 -12.68 -15.38
CA LEU A 9 3.87 -13.93 -15.12
C LEU A 9 2.40 -13.64 -14.77
N VAL A 10 2.16 -12.69 -13.85
CA VAL A 10 0.81 -12.28 -13.46
C VAL A 10 0.04 -11.71 -14.65
N LEU A 11 0.70 -10.91 -15.51
CA LEU A 11 0.10 -10.36 -16.72
C LEU A 11 -0.34 -11.46 -17.69
N VAL A 12 0.51 -12.47 -17.93
CA VAL A 12 0.19 -13.59 -18.80
C VAL A 12 -1.01 -14.38 -18.26
N ILE A 13 -1.01 -14.71 -16.96
CA ILE A 13 -2.13 -15.41 -16.32
C ILE A 13 -3.43 -14.59 -16.42
N PHE A 14 -3.33 -13.27 -16.25
CA PHE A 14 -4.45 -12.36 -16.37
C PHE A 14 -5.04 -12.35 -17.79
N VAL A 15 -4.20 -12.24 -18.82
CA VAL A 15 -4.62 -12.29 -20.23
C VAL A 15 -5.30 -13.61 -20.55
N ILE A 16 -4.74 -14.74 -20.09
CA ILE A 16 -5.34 -16.06 -20.28
C ILE A 16 -6.72 -16.15 -19.61
N SER A 17 -6.84 -15.70 -18.36
CA SER A 17 -8.12 -15.71 -17.63
C SER A 17 -9.19 -14.87 -18.33
N VAL A 18 -8.85 -13.66 -18.78
CA VAL A 18 -9.77 -12.77 -19.51
C VAL A 18 -10.16 -13.39 -20.85
N THR A 19 -9.20 -13.95 -21.58
CA THR A 19 -9.44 -14.56 -22.90
C THR A 19 -10.34 -15.78 -22.78
N LEU A 20 -10.12 -16.65 -21.79
CA LEU A 20 -10.98 -17.81 -21.51
C LEU A 20 -12.40 -17.38 -21.13
N GLY A 21 -12.53 -16.30 -20.35
CA GLY A 21 -13.82 -15.70 -20.04
C GLY A 21 -14.53 -15.17 -21.29
N ALA A 22 -13.82 -14.38 -22.10
CA ALA A 22 -14.37 -13.69 -23.26
C ALA A 22 -14.80 -14.63 -24.40
N ASN A 23 -14.18 -15.80 -24.53
CA ASN A 23 -14.56 -16.83 -25.51
C ASN A 23 -15.67 -17.76 -25.03
N ASN A 24 -16.27 -17.49 -23.87
CA ASN A 24 -17.33 -18.31 -23.31
C ASN A 24 -18.72 -17.71 -23.63
N ASP A 25 -19.21 -18.00 -24.84
CA ASP A 25 -20.52 -17.53 -25.33
C ASP A 25 -21.72 -18.25 -24.70
N GLN A 26 -21.50 -19.07 -23.67
CA GLN A 26 -22.59 -19.75 -22.98
C GLN A 26 -23.48 -18.73 -22.28
N ILE A 27 -24.77 -18.76 -22.59
CA ILE A 27 -25.78 -17.92 -21.97
C ILE A 27 -26.30 -18.62 -20.72
N VAL A 28 -26.21 -17.94 -19.58
CA VAL A 28 -26.77 -18.37 -18.29
C VAL A 28 -27.96 -17.49 -17.95
N THR A 29 -29.10 -18.13 -17.72
CA THR A 29 -30.33 -17.43 -17.33
C THR A 29 -30.35 -17.23 -15.82
N PHE A 30 -30.27 -15.98 -15.38
CA PHE A 30 -30.46 -15.60 -14.00
C PHE A 30 -31.92 -15.27 -13.74
N ASN A 31 -32.56 -16.10 -12.92
CA ASN A 31 -33.87 -15.80 -12.35
C ASN A 31 -33.68 -15.01 -11.05
N TYR A 32 -33.72 -13.69 -11.13
CA TYR A 32 -33.93 -12.88 -9.95
C TYR A 32 -35.42 -12.90 -9.61
N LEU A 33 -35.75 -12.83 -8.31
CA LEU A 33 -37.12 -12.93 -7.77
C LEU A 33 -38.16 -12.01 -8.45
N ILE A 34 -37.70 -10.95 -9.12
CA ILE A 34 -38.50 -9.91 -9.77
C ILE A 34 -38.23 -9.84 -11.29
N ALA A 35 -37.13 -10.44 -11.78
CA ALA A 35 -36.73 -10.31 -13.19
C ALA A 35 -35.86 -11.49 -13.68
N LYS A 36 -36.05 -11.88 -14.93
CA LYS A 36 -35.19 -12.85 -15.64
C LYS A 36 -34.20 -12.09 -16.51
N GLY A 37 -32.90 -12.31 -16.30
CA GLY A 37 -31.84 -11.75 -17.13
C GLY A 37 -31.03 -12.86 -17.80
N ASN A 38 -30.81 -12.75 -19.12
CA ASN A 38 -29.90 -13.63 -19.85
C ASN A 38 -28.54 -12.95 -19.95
N TYR A 39 -27.52 -13.56 -19.37
CA TYR A 39 -26.16 -13.03 -19.38
C TYR A 39 -25.20 -14.09 -19.90
N SER A 40 -24.18 -13.68 -20.67
CA SER A 40 -23.10 -14.60 -21.02
C SER A 40 -22.20 -14.83 -19.81
N VAL A 41 -21.60 -16.03 -19.74
CA VAL A 41 -20.57 -16.35 -18.74
C VAL A 41 -19.42 -15.33 -18.81
N SER A 42 -19.08 -14.86 -20.01
CA SER A 42 -18.10 -13.80 -20.24
C SER A 42 -18.40 -12.53 -19.46
N THR A 43 -19.63 -12.03 -19.51
CA THR A 43 -20.00 -10.78 -18.81
C THR A 43 -19.90 -10.96 -17.31
N LEU A 44 -20.36 -12.09 -16.77
CA LEU A 44 -20.26 -12.38 -15.34
C LEU A 44 -18.81 -12.45 -14.88
N LEU A 45 -17.99 -13.18 -15.62
CA LEU A 45 -16.58 -13.35 -15.29
C LEU A 45 -15.85 -12.01 -15.39
N ALA A 46 -16.13 -11.19 -16.41
CA ALA A 46 -15.57 -9.86 -16.55
C ALA A 46 -15.93 -8.95 -15.38
N VAL A 47 -17.19 -8.94 -14.93
CA VAL A 47 -17.63 -8.15 -13.77
C VAL A 47 -16.94 -8.63 -12.49
N LEU A 48 -16.85 -9.94 -12.28
CA LEU A 48 -16.16 -10.51 -11.12
C LEU A 48 -14.67 -10.14 -11.12
N PHE A 49 -13.96 -10.32 -12.23
CA PHE A 49 -12.55 -9.94 -12.34
C PHE A 49 -12.35 -8.44 -12.16
N ALA A 50 -13.17 -7.60 -12.79
CA ALA A 50 -13.07 -6.15 -12.64
C ALA A 50 -13.31 -5.72 -11.19
N SER A 51 -14.33 -6.26 -10.53
CA SER A 51 -14.62 -5.96 -9.12
C SER A 51 -13.50 -6.42 -8.20
N GLY A 52 -12.97 -7.63 -8.40
CA GLY A 52 -11.84 -8.17 -7.64
C GLY A 52 -10.56 -7.38 -7.85
N PHE A 53 -10.28 -6.96 -9.09
CA PHE A 53 -9.14 -6.12 -9.41
C PHE A 53 -9.24 -4.74 -8.76
N VAL A 54 -10.41 -4.09 -8.81
CA VAL A 54 -10.64 -2.80 -8.15
C VAL A 54 -10.48 -2.93 -6.63
N LEU A 55 -11.05 -3.97 -6.01
CA LEU A 55 -10.87 -4.23 -4.58
C LEU A 55 -9.40 -4.44 -4.22
N GLY A 56 -8.71 -5.31 -4.97
CA GLY A 56 -7.29 -5.60 -4.76
C GLY A 56 -6.42 -4.34 -4.94
N TRP A 57 -6.73 -3.51 -5.93
CA TRP A 57 -6.04 -2.24 -6.18
C TRP A 57 -6.23 -1.25 -5.04
N VAL A 58 -7.46 -1.11 -4.53
CA VAL A 58 -7.77 -0.22 -3.40
C VAL A 58 -7.04 -0.68 -2.13
N ILE A 59 -7.09 -1.98 -1.82
CA ILE A 59 -6.40 -2.54 -0.66
C ILE A 59 -4.89 -2.33 -0.81
N CYS A 60 -4.30 -2.76 -1.93
CA CYS A 60 -2.87 -2.61 -2.20
C CYS A 60 -2.42 -1.14 -2.13
N GLY A 61 -3.18 -0.22 -2.74
CA GLY A 61 -2.90 1.21 -2.72
C GLY A 61 -2.91 1.80 -1.31
N LEU A 62 -3.88 1.41 -0.47
CA LEU A 62 -3.97 1.85 0.91
C LEU A 62 -2.79 1.34 1.75
N PHE A 63 -2.44 0.05 1.63
CA PHE A 63 -1.29 -0.53 2.33
C PHE A 63 0.04 0.08 1.87
N TYR A 64 0.20 0.31 0.56
CA TYR A 64 1.37 0.97 0.00
C TYR A 64 1.53 2.40 0.54
N LEU A 65 0.44 3.18 0.53
CA LEU A 65 0.45 4.55 1.04
C LEU A 65 0.79 4.58 2.53
N ARG A 66 0.18 3.70 3.33
CA ARG A 66 0.46 3.61 4.77
C ARG A 66 1.93 3.27 5.03
N THR A 67 2.48 2.32 4.27
CA THR A 67 3.89 1.91 4.36
C THR A 67 4.83 3.05 3.99
N ARG A 68 4.55 3.77 2.90
CA ARG A 68 5.29 4.97 2.48
C ARG A 68 5.30 6.06 3.54
N LEU A 69 4.14 6.33 4.15
CA LEU A 69 4.03 7.32 5.23
C LEU A 69 4.80 6.89 6.49
N SER A 70 4.78 5.59 6.82
CA SER A 70 5.54 5.05 7.94
C SER A 70 7.05 5.18 7.72
N LEU A 71 7.54 4.90 6.51
CA LEU A 71 8.95 5.08 6.13
C LEU A 71 9.39 6.54 6.32
N GLY A 72 8.65 7.50 5.76
CA GLY A 72 9.01 8.92 5.90
C GLY A 72 8.97 9.41 7.35
N ARG A 73 8.08 8.88 8.18
CA ARG A 73 8.07 9.17 9.63
C ARG A 73 9.25 8.54 10.35
N ALA A 74 9.64 7.32 10.00
CA ALA A 74 10.79 6.62 10.58
C ALA A 74 12.10 7.33 10.22
N GLU A 75 12.30 7.70 8.95
CA GLU A 75 13.47 8.47 8.49
C GLU A 75 13.61 9.79 9.24
N ARG A 76 12.51 10.52 9.45
CA ARG A 76 12.52 11.77 10.23
C ARG A 76 12.88 11.55 11.71
N LYS A 77 12.47 10.42 12.29
CA LYS A 77 12.84 10.06 13.67
C LYS A 77 14.32 9.72 13.78
N ILE A 78 14.85 8.94 12.83
CA ILE A 78 16.28 8.59 12.76
C ILE A 78 17.12 9.86 12.67
N LYS A 79 16.80 10.76 11.73
CA LYS A 79 17.53 12.02 11.55
C LYS A 79 17.55 12.91 12.80
N ARG A 80 16.46 12.91 13.59
CA ARG A 80 16.40 13.66 14.86
C ARG A 80 17.26 13.04 15.95
N LEU A 81 17.29 11.71 16.03
CA LEU A 81 18.11 10.97 17.00
C LEU A 81 19.60 11.11 16.65
N GLU A 82 19.96 11.01 15.37
CA GLU A 82 21.33 11.26 14.89
C GLU A 82 21.78 12.68 15.24
N ALA A 83 20.95 13.70 14.99
CA ALA A 83 21.26 15.09 15.33
C ALA A 83 21.41 15.35 16.85
N GLN A 84 20.72 14.57 17.70
CA GLN A 84 20.91 14.62 19.16
C GLN A 84 22.19 13.91 19.61
N LEU A 85 22.61 12.87 18.89
CA LEU A 85 23.82 12.12 19.18
C LEU A 85 25.09 12.87 18.73
N GLU A 86 25.00 13.66 17.66
CA GLU A 86 26.07 14.53 17.16
C GLU A 86 26.24 15.82 17.98
N GLN A 87 25.31 16.13 18.90
CA GLN A 87 25.44 17.28 19.79
C GLN A 87 26.47 16.95 20.88
N PRO A 88 27.66 17.60 20.91
CA PRO A 88 28.65 17.33 21.95
C PRO A 88 28.06 17.71 23.31
N ALA A 89 28.24 16.82 24.28
CA ALA A 89 27.98 17.12 25.69
C ALA A 89 28.75 18.40 26.07
N GLU A 90 28.05 19.53 26.11
CA GLU A 90 28.63 20.77 26.62
C GLU A 90 28.78 20.61 28.15
N PRO A 91 29.99 20.83 28.70
CA PRO A 91 30.36 20.49 30.08
C PRO A 91 29.57 21.28 31.13
N PRO A 92 29.55 20.81 32.40
CA PRO A 92 28.61 21.26 33.42
C PRO A 92 28.78 22.75 33.72
N VAL A 93 27.66 23.45 33.84
CA VAL A 93 27.60 24.84 34.28
C VAL A 93 28.12 24.92 35.72
N THR A 94 29.40 25.26 35.87
CA THR A 94 30.00 25.72 37.13
C THR A 94 29.38 27.06 37.46
N HIS A 95 28.30 27.05 38.25
CA HIS A 95 27.87 28.23 38.98
C HIS A 95 28.79 28.41 40.20
N SER A 96 29.75 29.32 40.08
CA SER A 96 30.61 29.84 41.15
C SER A 96 29.78 30.38 42.32
N PRO A 97 30.20 30.22 43.59
CA PRO A 97 29.51 30.83 44.72
C PRO A 97 29.74 32.35 44.73
N PRO A 98 28.81 33.17 45.25
CA PRO A 98 29.03 34.60 45.39
C PRO A 98 30.07 34.84 46.49
N VAL A 99 31.23 35.36 46.10
CA VAL A 99 32.21 35.95 47.02
C VAL A 99 31.59 37.24 47.57
N PHE A 100 31.12 37.20 48.82
CA PHE A 100 30.74 38.40 49.56
C PHE A 100 32.01 39.06 50.10
N SER A 101 32.31 40.22 49.52
CA SER A 101 33.41 41.09 49.92
C SER A 101 33.25 41.58 51.36
N LYS A 102 34.38 41.65 52.06
CA LYS A 102 34.56 42.23 53.39
C LYS A 102 34.04 43.67 53.47
N GLU A 103 33.31 43.98 54.54
CA GLU A 103 33.48 45.16 55.41
C GLU A 103 32.98 44.82 56.83
#